data_AF-A0A7V1IK70-F1
#
_entry.id   AF-A0A7V1IK70-F1
#
_cell.length_a   1.000
_cell.length_b   1.000
_cell.length_c   1.000
_cell.angle_alpha   90.00
_cell.angle_beta   90.00
_cell.angle_gamma   90.00
#
_symmetry.space_group_name_H-M   'P 1'
#
loop_
_entity.id
_entity.type
_entity.pdbx_description
1 polymer ?
#
loop_
_entity_poly.entity_id
_entity_poly.type
_entity_poly.pdbx_seq_one_letter_code
_entity_poly.pdbx_strand_id
1 'polypeptide(L)'
;MCRRLRTASALVALAAILSGSLHCSSDPPRTNRFAYDPERFREALQARVPGLRGELARAPFEIDPEVLVLARRRVMAAPRGPARIRALVDFLSEPKPQGLGLEYDWAVSATAARTLEIGRGNCVSLASVLVGL
;
A
#
# COMPACT_ATOMS: atom_id res chain seq x y z
N MET A 1 -12.39 61.01 34.09
CA MET A 1 -11.57 60.41 33.01
C MET A 1 -11.06 59.00 33.36
N CYS A 2 -11.90 58.05 33.83
CA CYS A 2 -11.44 56.68 34.20
C CYS A 2 -12.46 55.56 33.89
N ARG A 3 -13.16 55.58 32.75
CA ARG A 3 -14.08 54.47 32.36
C ARG A 3 -13.82 53.85 30.99
N ARG A 4 -13.00 54.48 30.13
CA ARG A 4 -12.75 54.00 28.75
C ARG A 4 -11.56 53.03 28.62
N LEU A 5 -10.74 52.85 29.66
CA LEU A 5 -9.58 51.94 29.59
C LEU A 5 -9.89 50.46 29.88
N ARG A 6 -11.05 50.13 30.49
CA ARG A 6 -11.36 48.74 30.87
C ARG A 6 -11.93 47.89 29.74
N THR A 7 -12.53 48.50 28.72
CA THR A 7 -13.15 47.78 27.60
C THR A 7 -12.14 47.33 26.54
N ALA A 8 -11.02 48.05 26.40
CA ALA A 8 -9.97 47.68 25.45
C ALA A 8 -9.23 46.39 25.85
N SER A 9 -8.97 46.19 27.15
CA SER A 9 -8.28 44.97 27.63
C SER A 9 -9.12 43.69 27.51
N ALA A 10 -10.45 43.79 27.61
CA ALA A 10 -11.33 42.64 27.48
C ALA A 10 -11.40 42.11 26.04
N LEU A 11 -11.36 42.99 25.04
CA LEU A 11 -11.38 42.63 23.62
C LEU A 11 -10.06 42.02 23.14
N VAL A 12 -8.92 42.47 23.66
CA VAL A 12 -7.60 41.90 23.33
C VAL A 12 -7.44 40.50 23.95
N ALA A 13 -7.95 40.28 25.16
CA ALA A 13 -7.92 38.97 25.79
C ALA A 13 -8.80 37.93 25.05
N LEU A 14 -9.95 38.34 24.51
CA LEU A 14 -10.84 37.43 23.76
C LEU A 14 -10.23 37.04 22.39
N ALA A 15 -9.55 37.95 21.72
CA ALA A 15 -8.89 37.69 20.43
C ALA A 15 -7.70 36.72 20.55
N ALA A 16 -6.98 36.74 21.67
CA ALA A 16 -5.87 35.81 21.91
C ALA A 16 -6.35 34.37 22.16
N ILE A 17 -7.52 34.20 22.79
CA ILE A 17 -8.10 32.88 23.07
C ILE A 17 -8.67 32.23 21.79
N LEU A 18 -9.30 33.01 20.91
CA LEU A 18 -9.82 32.52 19.63
C LEU A 18 -8.71 32.15 18.61
N SER A 19 -7.52 32.70 18.76
CA SER A 19 -6.37 32.41 17.88
C SER A 19 -5.61 31.14 18.29
N GLY A 20 -5.76 30.69 19.54
CA GLY A 20 -5.06 29.54 20.10
C GLY A 20 -5.70 28.17 19.80
N SER A 21 -6.97 28.14 19.36
CA SER A 21 -7.72 26.89 19.16
C SER A 21 -7.75 26.37 17.72
N LEU A 22 -7.09 27.05 16.77
CA LEU A 22 -7.08 26.67 15.34
C LEU A 22 -5.81 25.90 14.90
N HIS A 23 -4.89 25.59 15.80
CA HIS A 23 -3.56 25.07 15.43
C HIS A 23 -3.19 23.67 15.96
N CYS A 24 -4.14 22.85 16.44
CA CYS A 24 -3.84 21.50 16.95
C CYS A 24 -4.57 20.35 16.23
N SER A 25 -4.81 20.46 14.91
CA SER A 25 -5.18 19.26 14.13
C SER A 25 -4.80 19.34 12.65
N SER A 26 -3.68 19.99 12.34
CA SER A 26 -2.98 19.82 11.07
C SER A 26 -1.77 18.91 11.31
N ASP A 27 -2.04 17.68 11.77
CA ASP A 27 -1.13 16.59 11.44
C ASP A 27 -1.15 16.52 9.91
N PRO A 28 -0.04 16.75 9.19
CA PRO A 28 0.00 16.39 7.79
C PRO A 28 -0.39 14.92 7.73
N PRO A 29 -1.23 14.49 6.76
CA PRO A 29 -1.51 13.06 6.63
C PRO A 29 -0.15 12.38 6.58
N ARG A 30 0.18 11.62 7.63
CA ARG A 30 1.39 10.80 7.67
C ARG A 30 1.17 9.74 6.61
N THR A 31 1.40 10.11 5.36
CA THR A 31 1.59 9.23 4.23
C THR A 31 2.96 8.56 4.39
N ASN A 32 3.21 7.95 5.56
CA ASN A 32 4.12 6.82 5.62
C ASN A 32 3.34 5.66 5.00
N ARG A 33 3.10 5.76 3.69
CA ARG A 33 2.78 4.59 2.90
C ARG A 33 4.01 3.73 3.03
N PHE A 34 3.88 2.60 3.72
CA PHE A 34 4.82 1.49 3.60
C PHE A 34 4.72 0.99 2.15
N ALA A 35 5.25 1.77 1.22
CA ALA A 35 5.33 1.44 -0.18
C ALA A 35 6.51 0.47 -0.29
N TYR A 36 6.20 -0.75 -0.70
CA TYR A 36 7.23 -1.71 -1.03
C TYR A 36 8.01 -1.20 -2.25
N ASP A 37 9.33 -1.21 -2.16
CA ASP A 37 10.24 -0.83 -3.23
C ASP A 37 11.17 -2.01 -3.54
N PRO A 38 10.99 -2.68 -4.70
CA PRO A 38 11.85 -3.79 -5.13
C PRO A 38 13.33 -3.42 -5.14
N GLU A 39 13.72 -2.25 -5.65
CA GLU A 39 15.13 -1.88 -5.77
C GLU A 39 15.78 -1.72 -4.41
N ARG A 40 15.09 -1.01 -3.50
CA ARG A 40 15.56 -0.86 -2.12
C ARG A 40 15.69 -2.20 -1.40
N PHE A 41 14.83 -3.16 -1.69
CA PHE A 41 14.98 -4.53 -1.19
C PHE A 41 16.25 -5.20 -1.72
N ARG A 42 16.52 -5.10 -3.04
CA ARG A 42 17.73 -5.68 -3.65
C ARG A 42 19.00 -5.08 -3.08
N GLU A 43 19.06 -3.75 -2.97
CA GLU A 43 20.20 -3.03 -2.37
C GLU A 43 20.46 -3.50 -0.94
N ALA A 44 19.40 -3.56 -0.11
CA ALA A 44 19.51 -4.02 1.26
C ALA A 44 19.95 -5.49 1.36
N LEU A 45 19.48 -6.34 0.44
CA LEU A 45 19.86 -7.74 0.38
C LEU A 45 21.32 -7.94 -0.05
N GLN A 46 21.77 -7.22 -1.09
CA GLN A 46 23.15 -7.26 -1.57
C GLN A 46 24.13 -6.73 -0.51
N ALA A 47 23.76 -5.69 0.23
CA ALA A 47 24.58 -5.18 1.33
C ALA A 47 24.76 -6.22 2.46
N ARG A 48 23.75 -7.07 2.71
CA ARG A 48 23.80 -8.14 3.72
C ARG A 48 24.48 -9.41 3.23
N VAL A 49 24.37 -9.71 1.94
CA VAL A 49 24.94 -10.90 1.31
C VAL A 49 25.77 -10.47 0.09
N PRO A 50 27.01 -10.00 0.31
CA PRO A 50 27.90 -9.63 -0.78
C PRO A 50 28.13 -10.80 -1.75
N GLY A 51 28.07 -10.52 -3.06
CA GLY A 51 28.26 -11.54 -4.11
C GLY A 51 27.00 -12.34 -4.46
N LEU A 52 25.85 -12.00 -3.89
CA LEU A 52 24.57 -12.57 -4.33
C LEU A 52 24.33 -12.24 -5.82
N ARG A 53 24.09 -13.27 -6.63
CA ARG A 53 23.77 -13.11 -8.06
C ARG A 53 22.43 -12.42 -8.23
N GLY A 54 22.29 -11.55 -9.24
CA GLY A 54 21.08 -10.75 -9.48
C GLY A 54 19.79 -11.57 -9.57
N GLU A 55 19.85 -12.76 -10.16
CA GLU A 55 18.71 -13.69 -10.26
C GLU A 55 18.16 -14.14 -8.89
N LEU A 56 19.05 -14.26 -7.89
CA LEU A 56 18.70 -14.63 -6.52
C LEU A 56 18.27 -13.42 -5.68
N ALA A 57 18.48 -12.21 -6.18
CA ALA A 57 18.05 -10.97 -5.53
C ALA A 57 16.63 -10.55 -5.96
N ARG A 58 15.79 -11.47 -6.47
CA ARG A 58 14.43 -11.11 -6.90
C ARG A 58 13.57 -10.71 -5.68
N ALA A 59 12.85 -9.61 -5.84
CA ALA A 59 11.95 -9.09 -4.82
C ALA A 59 10.75 -10.05 -4.60
N PRO A 60 10.36 -10.34 -3.34
CA PRO A 60 9.28 -11.29 -3.05
C PRO A 60 7.93 -10.96 -3.71
N PHE A 61 7.60 -9.68 -3.83
CA PHE A 61 6.30 -9.16 -4.28
C PHE A 61 6.33 -8.55 -5.69
N GLU A 62 7.38 -8.80 -6.45
CA GLU A 62 7.52 -8.24 -7.79
C GLU A 62 6.52 -8.91 -8.76
N ILE A 63 5.77 -8.08 -9.49
CA ILE A 63 4.73 -8.46 -10.45
C ILE A 63 5.04 -7.79 -11.79
N ASP A 64 4.80 -8.50 -12.89
CA ASP A 64 4.93 -7.95 -14.23
C ASP A 64 3.98 -6.74 -14.44
N PRO A 65 4.46 -5.62 -15.02
CA PRO A 65 3.62 -4.46 -15.32
C PRO A 65 2.33 -4.78 -16.08
N GLU A 66 2.34 -5.76 -16.99
CA GLU A 66 1.15 -6.16 -17.75
C GLU A 66 0.05 -6.73 -16.84
N VAL A 67 0.46 -7.54 -15.85
CA VAL A 67 -0.43 -8.09 -14.82
C VAL A 67 -1.00 -6.97 -13.95
N LEU A 68 -0.19 -5.98 -13.58
CA LEU A 68 -0.66 -4.81 -12.81
C LEU A 68 -1.69 -4.00 -13.58
N VAL A 69 -1.49 -3.79 -14.88
CA VAL A 69 -2.45 -3.08 -15.74
C VAL A 69 -3.78 -3.84 -15.80
N LEU A 70 -3.73 -5.16 -15.99
CA LEU A 70 -4.91 -6.02 -16.01
C LEU A 70 -5.66 -5.99 -14.66
N ALA A 71 -4.95 -6.18 -13.55
CA ALA A 71 -5.50 -6.14 -12.20
C ALA A 71 -6.15 -4.79 -11.92
N ARG A 72 -5.46 -3.69 -12.24
CA ARG A 72 -5.97 -2.33 -12.07
C ARG A 72 -7.26 -2.12 -12.84
N ARG A 73 -7.34 -2.55 -14.10
CA ARG A 73 -8.56 -2.44 -14.91
C ARG A 73 -9.74 -3.18 -14.26
N ARG A 74 -9.52 -4.40 -13.78
CA ARG A 74 -10.57 -5.25 -13.19
C ARG A 74 -11.02 -4.73 -11.83
N VAL A 75 -10.08 -4.49 -10.93
CA VAL A 75 -10.34 -4.09 -9.53
C VAL A 75 -10.94 -2.69 -9.46
N MET A 76 -10.48 -1.76 -10.31
CA MET A 76 -10.98 -0.38 -10.29
C MET A 76 -12.36 -0.23 -10.93
N ALA A 77 -12.81 -1.21 -11.73
CA ALA A 77 -14.19 -1.27 -12.22
C ALA A 77 -15.20 -1.60 -11.11
N ALA A 78 -14.76 -2.23 -10.02
CA ALA A 78 -15.60 -2.51 -8.87
C ALA A 78 -15.87 -1.24 -8.02
N PRO A 79 -17.08 -1.10 -7.44
CA PRO A 79 -17.39 -0.03 -6.50
C PRO A 79 -16.41 0.02 -5.33
N ARG A 80 -16.12 1.22 -4.81
CA ARG A 80 -15.28 1.39 -3.61
C ARG A 80 -15.89 0.63 -2.41
N GLY A 81 -15.04 0.21 -1.47
CA GLY A 81 -15.44 -0.52 -0.27
C GLY A 81 -15.26 -2.03 -0.40
N PRO A 82 -16.07 -2.85 0.30
CA PRO A 82 -15.89 -4.31 0.34
C PRO A 82 -15.90 -4.98 -1.03
N ALA A 83 -16.69 -4.46 -1.98
CA ALA A 83 -16.76 -4.98 -3.34
C ALA A 83 -15.42 -4.91 -4.08
N ARG A 84 -14.61 -3.88 -3.84
CA ARG A 84 -13.29 -3.73 -4.46
C ARG A 84 -12.28 -4.72 -3.90
N ILE A 85 -12.31 -4.95 -2.59
CA ILE A 85 -11.45 -5.94 -1.95
C ILE A 85 -11.82 -7.34 -2.45
N ARG A 86 -13.12 -7.63 -2.56
CA ARG A 86 -13.59 -8.89 -3.15
C ARG A 86 -13.11 -9.05 -4.59
N ALA A 87 -13.24 -8.00 -5.42
CA ALA A 87 -12.74 -8.04 -6.79
C ALA A 87 -11.23 -8.29 -6.89
N LEU A 88 -10.44 -7.77 -5.94
CA LEU A 88 -9.00 -8.03 -5.87
C LEU A 88 -8.69 -9.49 -5.49
N VAL A 89 -9.42 -10.05 -4.53
CA VAL A 89 -9.25 -11.46 -4.12
C VAL A 89 -9.72 -12.40 -5.22
N ASP A 90 -10.90 -12.15 -5.80
CA ASP A 90 -11.49 -12.95 -6.88
C ASP A 90 -10.55 -12.96 -8.10
N PHE A 91 -9.90 -11.83 -8.42
CA PHE A 91 -8.95 -11.72 -9.51
C PHE A 91 -7.78 -12.72 -9.41
N LEU A 92 -7.37 -13.13 -8.19
CA LEU A 92 -6.34 -14.15 -8.01
C LEU A 92 -6.77 -15.50 -8.58
N SER A 93 -8.02 -15.91 -8.35
CA SER A 93 -8.53 -17.24 -8.69
C SER A 93 -9.37 -17.29 -9.97
N GLU A 94 -9.93 -16.16 -10.42
CA GLU A 94 -10.69 -16.08 -11.68
C GLU A 94 -9.83 -16.63 -12.84
N PRO A 95 -10.35 -17.53 -13.70
CA PRO A 95 -9.60 -18.07 -14.81
C PRO A 95 -9.06 -17.00 -15.76
N LYS A 96 -7.95 -17.31 -16.44
CA LYS A 96 -7.47 -16.47 -17.54
C LYS A 96 -8.49 -16.49 -18.69
N PRO A 97 -8.70 -15.35 -19.40
CA PRO A 97 -7.98 -14.09 -19.28
C PRO A 97 -8.58 -13.07 -18.28
N GLN A 98 -9.63 -13.41 -17.55
CA GLN A 98 -10.34 -12.48 -16.67
C GLN A 98 -9.58 -12.22 -15.36
N GLY A 99 -8.94 -13.25 -14.82
CA GLY A 99 -8.06 -13.20 -13.66
C GLY A 99 -6.71 -13.88 -13.89
N LEU A 100 -6.07 -14.29 -12.79
CA LEU A 100 -4.76 -14.94 -12.82
C LEU A 100 -4.85 -16.48 -12.89
N GLY A 101 -6.00 -17.07 -12.55
CA GLY A 101 -6.21 -18.51 -12.51
C GLY A 101 -5.28 -19.23 -11.54
N LEU A 102 -4.94 -18.61 -10.41
CA LEU A 102 -4.05 -19.20 -9.41
C LEU A 102 -4.78 -20.26 -8.58
N GLU A 103 -4.15 -21.43 -8.47
CA GLU A 103 -4.64 -22.52 -7.64
C GLU A 103 -3.92 -22.57 -6.29
N TYR A 104 -4.65 -22.98 -5.25
CA TYR A 104 -4.05 -23.21 -3.95
C TYR A 104 -3.35 -24.58 -3.92
N ASP A 105 -2.06 -24.57 -3.59
CA ASP A 105 -1.27 -25.78 -3.39
C ASP A 105 -0.42 -25.62 -2.12
N TRP A 106 -0.79 -26.35 -1.06
CA TRP A 106 -0.17 -26.22 0.26
C TRP A 106 1.33 -26.57 0.27
N ALA A 107 1.79 -27.39 -0.67
CA ALA A 107 3.18 -27.86 -0.74
C ALA A 107 4.09 -26.90 -1.52
N VAL A 108 3.54 -25.87 -2.17
CA VAL A 108 4.28 -25.00 -3.09
C VAL A 108 4.42 -23.60 -2.51
N SER A 109 5.63 -23.26 -2.05
CA SER A 109 5.96 -21.90 -1.60
C SER A 109 6.88 -21.21 -2.60
N ALA A 110 6.54 -19.99 -3.01
CA ALA A 110 7.27 -19.25 -4.03
C ALA A 110 7.10 -17.74 -3.87
N THR A 111 7.92 -16.97 -4.59
CA THR A 111 7.72 -15.52 -4.76
C THR A 111 6.50 -15.24 -5.64
N ALA A 112 6.05 -13.99 -5.68
CA ALA A 112 4.91 -13.58 -6.50
C ALA A 112 5.12 -13.90 -8.00
N ALA A 113 6.25 -13.47 -8.58
CA ALA A 113 6.62 -13.78 -9.96
C ALA A 113 6.60 -15.29 -10.25
N ARG A 114 7.21 -16.10 -9.38
CA ARG A 114 7.26 -17.56 -9.59
C ARG A 114 5.88 -18.21 -9.44
N THR A 115 5.04 -17.69 -8.56
CA THR A 115 3.65 -18.14 -8.38
C THR A 115 2.83 -17.88 -9.65
N LEU A 116 3.00 -16.72 -10.29
CA LEU A 116 2.36 -16.39 -11.57
C LEU A 116 2.84 -17.29 -12.71
N GLU A 117 4.13 -17.63 -12.74
CA GLU A 117 4.72 -18.54 -13.74
C GLU A 117 4.15 -19.96 -13.62
N ILE A 118 4.04 -20.50 -12.40
CA ILE A 118 3.61 -21.89 -12.17
C ILE A 118 2.09 -22.06 -12.00
N GLY A 119 1.35 -20.95 -11.82
CA GLY A 119 -0.11 -20.95 -11.69
C GLY A 119 -0.65 -21.47 -10.37
N ARG A 120 0.19 -21.69 -9.35
CA ARG A 120 -0.24 -22.24 -8.06
C ARG A 120 0.68 -21.88 -6.91
N GLY A 121 0.17 -21.94 -5.68
CA GLY A 121 0.97 -21.79 -4.48
C GLY A 121 0.18 -21.83 -3.18
N ASN A 122 0.90 -21.88 -2.07
CA ASN A 122 0.34 -21.87 -0.73
C ASN A 122 -0.09 -20.46 -0.30
N CYS A 123 -0.48 -20.32 0.97
CA CYS A 123 -0.94 -19.05 1.52
C CYS A 123 0.10 -17.92 1.45
N VAL A 124 1.38 -18.22 1.61
CA VAL A 124 2.47 -17.23 1.51
C VAL A 124 2.66 -16.80 0.06
N SER A 125 2.60 -17.73 -0.88
CA SER A 125 2.69 -17.47 -2.32
C SER A 125 1.55 -16.58 -2.80
N LEU A 126 0.30 -16.92 -2.47
CA LEU A 126 -0.87 -16.14 -2.86
C LEU A 126 -0.90 -14.76 -2.17
N ALA A 127 -0.50 -14.69 -0.90
CA ALA A 127 -0.35 -13.42 -0.20
C ALA A 127 0.74 -12.54 -0.84
N SER A 128 1.84 -13.14 -1.30
CA SER A 128 2.91 -12.41 -1.99
C SER A 128 2.42 -11.80 -3.29
N VAL A 129 1.59 -12.52 -4.05
CA VAL A 129 0.93 -11.96 -5.25
C VAL A 129 -0.01 -10.83 -4.85
N LEU A 130 -0.87 -11.04 -3.86
CA LEU A 130 -1.84 -10.04 -3.40
C LEU A 130 -1.17 -8.72 -2.95
N VAL A 131 -0.02 -8.79 -2.26
CA VAL A 131 0.74 -7.62 -1.82
C VAL A 131 1.39 -6.88 -3.00
N GLY A 132 1.76 -7.61 -4.05
CA GLY A 132 2.34 -7.02 -5.26
C GLY A 132 1.33 -6.27 -6.14
N LEU A 133 0.03 -6.58 -6.02
CA LEU A 133 -1.08 -5.96 -6.76
C LEU A 133 -1.56 -4.64 -6.15
#